data_AF-A0A351KVB4-F1
#
_entry.id   AF-A0A351KVB4-F1
#
_cell.length_a   1.000
_cell.length_b   1.000
_cell.length_c   1.000
_cell.angle_alpha   90.00
_cell.angle_beta   90.00
_cell.angle_gamma   90.00
#
_symmetry.space_group_name_H-M   'P 1'
#
loop_
_entity.id
_entity.type
_entity.pdbx_description
1 polymer ?
#
loop_
_entity_poly.entity_id
_entity_poly.type
_entity_poly.pdbx_seq_one_letter_code
_entity_poly.pdbx_strand_id
1 'polypeptide(L)'
;MSGNPIEQRLEIQNGRAWIHGLGGEPEMDLLFDAESGQWAIIDRKRQSYTAFSEKSVRHLSEQLELVAPLVKGLGEQMGGLSADQRQQWGRLLENVPIEQINRLKTTAKKTKLAAAAKPQRIAGIECRPFKVDSSATHLDFCLAEPSAFALPEEDARTLARMTESSQGMIQNAGSLSAHFGVSLAAKDLTKIAGFPVSFREGESKSGLELQFLGAKNAAKPLHAPDIPSSFHQEKIKLW
;
A
#
# COMPACT_ATOMS: atom_id res chain seq x y z
N MET A 1 -19.41 18.02 -11.50
CA MET A 1 -19.99 16.99 -10.63
C MET A 1 -18.85 16.39 -9.83
N SER A 2 -18.88 16.47 -8.51
CA SER A 2 -17.95 15.79 -7.60
C SER A 2 -18.28 14.30 -7.62
N GLY A 3 -17.31 13.42 -7.92
CA GLY A 3 -17.50 11.98 -7.74
C GLY A 3 -17.80 11.69 -6.27
N ASN A 4 -18.74 10.79 -6.00
CA ASN A 4 -18.96 10.34 -4.63
C ASN A 4 -17.71 9.60 -4.14
N PRO A 5 -17.28 9.79 -2.88
CA PRO A 5 -16.17 9.04 -2.32
C PRO A 5 -16.46 7.54 -2.39
N ILE A 6 -15.43 6.76 -2.69
CA ILE A 6 -15.53 5.30 -2.65
C ILE A 6 -15.38 4.87 -1.20
N GLU A 7 -16.39 4.14 -0.77
CA GLU A 7 -16.54 3.75 0.62
C GLU A 7 -15.90 2.39 0.86
N GLN A 8 -14.98 2.33 1.82
CA GLN A 8 -14.35 1.08 2.24
C GLN A 8 -14.89 0.65 3.61
N ARG A 9 -15.15 -0.64 3.74
CA ARG A 9 -15.65 -1.25 4.98
C ARG A 9 -14.54 -2.04 5.65
N LEU A 10 -14.30 -1.75 6.93
CA LEU A 10 -13.44 -2.53 7.79
C LEU A 10 -14.28 -3.39 8.73
N GLU A 11 -13.96 -4.67 8.77
CA GLU A 11 -14.50 -5.63 9.72
C GLU A 11 -13.36 -6.14 10.60
N ILE A 12 -13.55 -6.14 11.91
CA ILE A 12 -12.55 -6.63 12.86
C ILE A 12 -13.25 -7.66 13.75
N GLN A 13 -12.67 -8.85 13.85
CA GLN A 13 -13.18 -9.91 14.72
C GLN A 13 -12.12 -10.99 14.93
N ASN A 14 -12.04 -11.55 16.15
CA ASN A 14 -11.20 -12.71 16.48
C ASN A 14 -9.74 -12.54 16.03
N GLY A 15 -9.14 -11.40 16.32
CA GLY A 15 -7.74 -11.14 15.95
C GLY A 15 -7.50 -10.86 14.46
N ARG A 16 -8.54 -10.65 13.66
CA ARG A 16 -8.41 -10.42 12.21
C ARG A 16 -9.12 -9.15 11.77
N ALA A 17 -8.57 -8.50 10.75
CA ALA A 17 -9.09 -7.28 10.16
C ALA A 17 -9.26 -7.45 8.64
N TRP A 18 -10.47 -7.29 8.14
CA TRP A 18 -10.82 -7.44 6.72
C TRP A 18 -11.29 -6.08 6.17
N ILE A 19 -10.56 -5.54 5.21
CA ILE A 19 -10.93 -4.36 4.43
C ILE A 19 -11.54 -4.83 3.12
N HIS A 20 -12.82 -4.55 2.94
CA HIS A 20 -13.55 -4.87 1.71
C HIS A 20 -13.41 -3.75 0.69
N GLY A 21 -13.30 -4.11 -0.60
CA GLY A 21 -13.28 -3.12 -1.68
C GLY A 21 -11.96 -2.34 -1.76
N LEU A 22 -10.83 -3.03 -1.70
CA LEU A 22 -9.49 -2.46 -1.73
C LEU A 22 -9.29 -1.58 -2.98
N GLY A 23 -8.88 -0.33 -2.79
CA GLY A 23 -8.67 0.62 -3.89
C GLY A 23 -9.94 1.04 -4.64
N GLY A 24 -11.11 0.70 -4.10
CA GLY A 24 -12.40 0.91 -4.74
C GLY A 24 -12.82 -0.20 -5.70
N GLU A 25 -12.05 -1.28 -5.79
CA GLU A 25 -12.40 -2.48 -6.55
C GLU A 25 -13.22 -3.41 -5.66
N PRO A 26 -14.54 -3.59 -5.88
CA PRO A 26 -15.39 -4.35 -4.97
C PRO A 26 -14.94 -5.80 -4.82
N GLU A 27 -14.35 -6.41 -5.86
CA GLU A 27 -13.90 -7.81 -5.85
C GLU A 27 -12.54 -8.04 -5.20
N MET A 28 -11.85 -6.97 -4.79
CA MET A 28 -10.54 -7.03 -4.16
C MET A 28 -10.68 -6.73 -2.68
N ASP A 29 -10.13 -7.60 -1.84
CA ASP A 29 -10.13 -7.38 -0.40
C ASP A 29 -8.72 -7.48 0.18
N LEU A 30 -8.54 -6.93 1.39
CA LEU A 30 -7.32 -7.04 2.17
C LEU A 30 -7.64 -7.62 3.54
N LEU A 31 -7.04 -8.77 3.86
CA LEU A 31 -7.15 -9.41 5.16
C LEU A 31 -5.83 -9.29 5.92
N PHE A 32 -5.90 -9.01 7.21
CA PHE A 32 -4.80 -9.05 8.16
C PHE A 32 -5.12 -10.00 9.32
N ASP A 33 -4.15 -10.84 9.68
CA ASP A 33 -4.20 -11.73 10.82
C ASP A 33 -3.19 -11.27 11.89
N ALA A 34 -3.69 -10.85 13.04
CA ALA A 34 -2.88 -10.23 14.09
C ALA A 34 -2.08 -11.23 14.92
N GLU A 35 -2.42 -12.51 14.89
CA GLU A 35 -1.66 -13.56 15.56
C GLU A 35 -0.36 -13.85 14.79
N SER A 36 -0.48 -14.03 13.48
CA SER A 36 0.63 -14.36 12.59
C SER A 36 1.36 -13.15 12.00
N GLY A 37 0.73 -11.98 12.00
CA GLY A 37 1.23 -10.79 11.30
C GLY A 37 1.21 -10.93 9.77
N GLN A 38 0.39 -11.85 9.25
CA GLN A 38 0.23 -12.05 7.81
C GLN A 38 -0.87 -11.17 7.24
N TRP A 39 -0.64 -10.76 6.01
CA TRP A 39 -1.57 -10.05 5.16
C TRP A 39 -1.92 -10.92 3.95
N ALA A 40 -3.12 -10.74 3.41
CA ALA A 40 -3.52 -11.34 2.16
C ALA A 40 -4.34 -10.35 1.32
N ILE A 41 -3.92 -10.15 0.08
CA ILE A 41 -4.78 -9.55 -0.95
C ILE A 41 -5.61 -10.68 -1.54
N ILE A 42 -6.94 -10.54 -1.50
CA ILE A 42 -7.89 -11.53 -1.98
C ILE A 42 -8.55 -11.01 -3.25
N ASP A 43 -8.48 -11.77 -4.34
CA ASP A 43 -9.21 -11.52 -5.59
C ASP A 43 -10.39 -12.50 -5.67
N ARG A 44 -11.59 -12.00 -5.35
CA ARG A 44 -12.83 -12.81 -5.33
C ARG A 44 -13.27 -13.23 -6.72
N LYS A 45 -12.93 -12.43 -7.74
CA LYS A 45 -13.22 -12.73 -9.15
C LYS A 45 -12.38 -13.89 -9.67
N ARG A 46 -11.11 -13.95 -9.28
CA ARG A 46 -10.17 -15.03 -9.66
C ARG A 46 -10.18 -16.21 -8.70
N GLN A 47 -10.86 -16.08 -7.56
CA GLN A 47 -10.81 -17.04 -6.46
C GLN A 47 -9.37 -17.34 -6.06
N SER A 48 -8.55 -16.29 -5.96
CA SER A 48 -7.14 -16.39 -5.62
C SER A 48 -6.78 -15.41 -4.51
N TYR A 49 -5.67 -15.67 -3.83
CA TYR A 49 -5.12 -14.74 -2.85
C TYR A 49 -3.60 -14.74 -2.88
N THR A 50 -3.01 -13.59 -2.55
CA THR A 50 -1.56 -13.47 -2.37
C THR A 50 -1.28 -13.09 -0.93
N ALA A 51 -0.61 -13.99 -0.19
CA ALA A 51 -0.20 -13.74 1.18
C ALA A 51 1.19 -13.11 1.26
N PHE A 52 1.37 -12.17 2.18
CA PHE A 52 2.62 -11.47 2.43
C PHE A 52 2.73 -11.07 3.90
N SER A 53 3.95 -10.77 4.35
CA SER A 53 4.23 -10.29 5.70
C SER A 53 5.35 -9.27 5.66
N GLU A 54 5.60 -8.61 6.79
CA GLU A 54 6.72 -7.67 6.90
C GLU A 54 8.04 -8.34 6.52
N LYS A 55 8.24 -9.61 6.93
CA LYS A 55 9.43 -10.39 6.58
C LYS A 55 9.55 -10.62 5.07
N SER A 56 8.45 -10.92 4.37
CA SER A 56 8.51 -11.10 2.91
C SER A 56 8.78 -9.77 2.19
N VAL A 57 8.18 -8.67 2.64
CA VAL A 57 8.45 -7.32 2.09
C VAL A 57 9.91 -6.93 2.28
N ARG A 58 10.47 -7.16 3.47
CA ARG A 58 11.90 -6.92 3.73
C ARG A 58 12.79 -7.75 2.81
N HIS A 59 12.48 -9.05 2.65
CA HIS A 59 13.27 -9.91 1.77
C HIS A 59 13.21 -9.47 0.31
N LEU A 60 12.04 -9.03 -0.18
CA LEU A 60 11.91 -8.46 -1.53
C LEU A 60 12.73 -7.18 -1.68
N SER A 61 12.73 -6.32 -0.66
CA SER A 61 13.54 -5.09 -0.66
C SER A 61 15.03 -5.40 -0.71
N GLU A 62 15.51 -6.33 0.13
CA GLU A 62 16.91 -6.79 0.12
C GLU A 62 17.31 -7.38 -1.24
N GLN A 63 16.45 -8.21 -1.84
CA GLN A 63 16.71 -8.76 -3.18
C GLN A 63 16.82 -7.66 -4.23
N LEU A 64 15.92 -6.66 -4.20
CA LEU A 64 15.94 -5.54 -5.12
C LEU A 64 17.15 -4.63 -4.92
N GLU A 65 17.61 -4.41 -3.69
CA GLU A 65 18.86 -3.69 -3.41
C GLU A 65 20.09 -4.38 -4.00
N LEU A 66 20.11 -5.72 -4.01
CA LEU A 66 21.22 -6.48 -4.61
C LEU A 66 21.23 -6.38 -6.15
N VAL A 67 20.06 -6.39 -6.79
CA VAL A 67 19.97 -6.29 -8.25
C VAL A 67 19.95 -4.85 -8.76
N ALA A 68 19.58 -3.86 -7.95
CA ALA A 68 19.46 -2.47 -8.35
C ALA A 68 20.74 -1.88 -8.98
N PRO A 69 21.97 -2.12 -8.46
CA PRO A 69 23.19 -1.66 -9.09
C PRO A 69 23.42 -2.31 -10.47
N LEU A 70 23.07 -3.58 -10.62
CA LEU A 70 23.20 -4.31 -11.89
C LEU A 70 22.21 -3.79 -12.93
N VAL A 71 20.95 -3.60 -12.53
CA VAL A 71 19.90 -3.01 -13.37
C VAL A 71 20.24 -1.57 -13.74
N LYS A 72 20.81 -0.79 -12.81
CA LYS A 72 21.29 0.57 -13.07
C LYS A 72 22.46 0.59 -14.06
N GLY A 73 23.48 -0.24 -13.84
CA GLY A 73 24.62 -0.34 -14.76
C GLY A 73 24.18 -0.76 -16.16
N LEU A 74 23.25 -1.71 -16.25
CA LEU A 74 22.66 -2.14 -17.51
C LEU A 74 21.84 -1.03 -18.17
N GLY A 75 21.00 -0.32 -17.40
CA GLY A 75 20.20 0.81 -17.89
C GLY A 75 21.05 1.98 -18.39
N GLU A 76 22.13 2.34 -17.69
CA GLU A 76 23.07 3.39 -18.11
C GLU A 76 23.81 3.01 -19.41
N GLN A 77 24.24 1.75 -19.54
CA GLN A 77 24.85 1.23 -20.76
C GLN A 77 23.85 1.15 -21.92
N MET A 78 22.59 0.77 -21.64
CA MET A 78 21.52 0.68 -22.64
C MET A 78 20.96 2.05 -23.06
N GLY A 79 21.02 3.05 -22.16
CA GLY A 79 20.58 4.42 -22.43
C GLY A 79 21.35 5.07 -23.57
N GLY A 80 22.62 4.69 -23.76
CA GLY A 80 23.47 5.14 -24.87
C GLY A 80 23.29 4.38 -26.19
N LEU A 81 22.45 3.33 -26.24
CA LEU A 81 22.24 2.53 -27.45
C LEU A 81 21.29 3.21 -28.45
N SER A 82 21.54 3.01 -29.74
CA SER A 82 20.63 3.42 -30.82
C SER A 82 19.32 2.59 -30.79
N ALA A 83 18.29 3.07 -31.48
CA ALA A 83 16.99 2.38 -31.53
C ALA A 83 17.10 0.93 -32.05
N ASP A 84 17.92 0.71 -33.07
CA ASP A 84 18.16 -0.61 -33.66
C ASP A 84 18.88 -1.54 -32.68
N GLN A 85 19.88 -1.02 -31.95
CA GLN A 85 20.59 -1.77 -30.91
C GLN A 85 19.66 -2.15 -29.76
N ARG A 86 18.78 -1.25 -29.32
CA ARG A 86 17.77 -1.54 -28.28
C ARG A 86 16.81 -2.65 -28.70
N GLN A 87 16.38 -2.66 -29.96
CA GLN A 87 15.50 -3.70 -30.48
C GLN A 87 16.20 -5.07 -30.50
N GLN A 88 17.49 -5.10 -30.80
CA GLN A 88 18.29 -6.33 -30.82
C GLN A 88 18.49 -6.89 -29.40
N TRP A 89 18.73 -6.03 -28.41
CA TRP A 89 18.77 -6.40 -26.99
C TRP A 89 17.42 -6.86 -26.46
N GLY A 90 16.31 -6.23 -26.87
CA GLY A 90 14.96 -6.64 -26.48
C GLY A 90 14.61 -8.07 -26.91
N ARG A 91 15.19 -8.55 -28.03
CA ARG A 91 15.05 -9.94 -28.49
C ARG A 91 15.92 -10.93 -27.71
N LEU A 92 17.08 -10.50 -27.23
CA LEU A 92 18.03 -11.33 -26.46
C LEU A 92 17.62 -11.49 -25.00
N LEU A 93 16.94 -10.50 -24.42
CA LEU A 93 16.49 -10.48 -23.02
C LEU A 93 15.05 -11.01 -22.85
N GLU A 94 14.57 -11.86 -23.77
CA GLU A 94 13.26 -12.53 -23.71
C GLU A 94 12.09 -11.62 -23.28
N ASN A 95 11.93 -10.46 -23.94
CA ASN A 95 10.84 -9.51 -23.70
C ASN A 95 10.84 -8.84 -22.31
N VAL A 96 11.97 -8.76 -21.60
CA VAL A 96 12.07 -7.79 -20.50
C VAL A 96 11.85 -6.39 -21.09
N PRO A 97 10.82 -5.64 -20.65
CA PRO A 97 10.52 -4.33 -21.21
C PRO A 97 11.64 -3.35 -20.83
N ILE A 98 12.62 -3.18 -21.72
CA ILE A 98 13.80 -2.30 -21.54
C ILE A 98 13.37 -0.86 -21.20
N GLU A 99 12.23 -0.43 -21.74
CA GLU A 99 11.57 0.84 -21.41
C GLU A 99 11.21 0.97 -19.91
N GLN A 100 10.85 -0.13 -19.23
CA GLN A 100 10.55 -0.13 -17.79
C GLN A 100 11.84 -0.05 -16.96
N ILE A 101 12.93 -0.69 -17.41
CA ILE A 101 14.26 -0.59 -16.76
C ILE A 101 14.75 0.87 -16.79
N ASN A 102 14.61 1.55 -17.93
CA ASN A 102 14.98 2.97 -18.06
C ASN A 102 14.01 3.94 -17.33
N ARG A 103 12.80 3.48 -16.99
CA ARG A 103 11.83 4.25 -16.17
C ARG A 103 12.07 4.13 -14.67
N LEU A 104 12.96 3.25 -14.21
CA LEU A 104 13.52 3.27 -12.86
C LEU A 104 14.46 4.49 -12.73
N LYS A 105 13.90 5.69 -12.91
CA LYS A 105 14.61 6.96 -12.84
C LYS A 105 15.04 7.20 -11.40
N THR A 106 16.33 7.02 -11.18
CA THR A 106 17.10 7.10 -9.93
C THR A 106 17.18 8.48 -9.28
N THR A 107 16.35 9.44 -9.66
CA THR A 107 16.20 10.70 -8.92
C THR A 107 14.83 10.74 -8.30
N ALA A 108 14.66 9.98 -7.21
CA ALA A 108 13.55 10.23 -6.31
C ALA A 108 13.71 11.68 -5.81
N LYS A 109 12.88 12.58 -6.33
CA LYS A 109 12.87 13.96 -5.86
C LYS A 109 12.36 13.93 -4.42
N LYS A 110 13.03 14.69 -3.53
CA LYS A 110 12.65 14.79 -2.12
C LYS A 110 11.16 15.10 -2.03
N THR A 111 10.40 14.12 -1.57
CA THR A 111 8.97 14.27 -1.33
C THR A 111 8.80 14.89 0.04
N LYS A 112 7.98 15.94 0.15
CA LYS A 112 7.72 16.60 1.43
C LYS A 112 6.45 16.04 2.03
N LEU A 113 6.56 15.54 3.26
CA LEU A 113 5.41 15.26 4.12
C LEU A 113 5.12 16.49 4.96
N ALA A 114 3.91 17.03 4.84
CA ALA A 114 3.42 18.10 5.68
C ALA A 114 2.22 17.61 6.50
N ALA A 115 2.34 17.64 7.83
CA ALA A 115 1.18 17.49 8.70
C ALA A 115 0.41 18.81 8.73
N ALA A 116 -0.92 18.78 8.61
CA ALA A 116 -1.70 19.99 8.84
C ALA A 116 -1.78 20.30 10.33
N ALA A 117 -1.86 21.60 10.66
CA ALA A 117 -1.77 22.07 12.05
C ALA A 117 -2.99 21.72 12.92
N LYS A 118 -4.13 21.37 12.33
CA LYS A 118 -5.38 21.09 13.05
C LYS A 118 -5.87 19.67 12.77
N PRO A 119 -6.28 18.92 13.81
CA PRO A 119 -7.03 17.67 13.63
C PRO A 119 -8.28 17.88 12.78
N GLN A 120 -8.66 16.83 12.06
CA GLN A 120 -9.91 16.76 11.29
C GLN A 120 -10.80 15.67 11.86
N ARG A 121 -12.08 15.69 11.45
CA ARG A 121 -13.04 14.66 11.80
C ARG A 121 -13.67 14.09 10.54
N ILE A 122 -13.51 12.79 10.31
CA ILE A 122 -14.01 12.07 9.14
C ILE A 122 -14.83 10.89 9.63
N ALA A 123 -16.07 10.76 9.14
CA ALA A 123 -17.03 9.75 9.61
C ALA A 123 -17.14 9.67 11.16
N GLY A 124 -17.02 10.82 11.84
CA GLY A 124 -17.08 10.90 13.29
C GLY A 124 -15.79 10.54 14.04
N ILE A 125 -14.73 10.15 13.34
CA ILE A 125 -13.42 9.76 13.90
C ILE A 125 -12.46 10.95 13.82
N GLU A 126 -11.81 11.29 14.92
CA GLU A 126 -10.76 12.31 14.94
C GLU A 126 -9.47 11.75 14.32
N CYS A 127 -8.89 12.50 13.40
CA CYS A 127 -7.73 12.08 12.65
C CYS A 127 -6.78 13.26 12.38
N ARG A 128 -5.51 12.95 12.18
CA ARG A 128 -4.46 13.90 11.85
C ARG A 128 -4.27 13.93 10.33
N PRO A 129 -4.52 15.07 9.67
CA PRO A 129 -4.32 15.20 8.24
C PRO A 129 -2.84 15.34 7.87
N PHE A 130 -2.46 14.69 6.78
CA PHE A 130 -1.16 14.74 6.15
C PHE A 130 -1.31 15.01 4.66
N LYS A 131 -0.31 15.69 4.12
CA LYS A 131 -0.17 15.96 2.70
C LYS A 131 1.20 15.51 2.22
N VAL A 132 1.22 14.87 1.08
CA VAL A 132 2.40 14.46 0.35
C VAL A 132 2.39 15.20 -0.99
N ASP A 133 3.33 16.12 -1.14
CA ASP A 133 3.49 16.94 -2.33
C ASP A 133 4.79 16.59 -3.04
N SER A 134 4.66 16.19 -4.31
CA SER A 134 5.78 15.95 -5.23
C SER A 134 5.39 16.37 -6.65
N SER A 135 6.37 16.38 -7.57
CA SER A 135 6.08 16.66 -8.99
C SER A 135 5.31 15.52 -9.69
N ALA A 136 5.16 14.36 -9.06
CA ALA A 136 4.52 13.17 -9.64
C ALA A 136 3.19 12.82 -8.96
N THR A 137 3.05 13.15 -7.68
CA THR A 137 1.93 12.74 -6.84
C THR A 137 1.56 13.88 -5.88
N HIS A 138 0.26 14.15 -5.80
CA HIS A 138 -0.39 14.95 -4.76
C HIS A 138 -1.30 14.01 -3.98
N LEU A 139 -1.09 13.89 -2.67
CA LEU A 139 -1.77 12.88 -1.87
C LEU A 139 -2.10 13.44 -0.49
N ASP A 140 -3.39 13.46 -0.19
CA ASP A 140 -3.95 13.88 1.09
C ASP A 140 -4.45 12.64 1.82
N PHE A 141 -4.11 12.49 3.10
CA PHE A 141 -4.63 11.38 3.90
C PHE A 141 -4.81 11.81 5.35
N CYS A 142 -5.74 11.16 6.05
CA CYS A 142 -5.97 11.41 7.47
C CYS A 142 -5.75 10.13 8.26
N LEU A 143 -4.88 10.19 9.27
CA LEU A 143 -4.55 9.04 10.12
C LEU A 143 -5.20 9.20 11.48
N ALA A 144 -5.91 8.18 11.93
CA ALA A 144 -6.49 8.13 13.27
C ALA A 144 -5.72 7.15 14.15
N GLU A 145 -5.62 7.44 15.44
CA GLU A 145 -5.12 6.46 16.40
C GLU A 145 -6.16 5.35 16.59
N PRO A 146 -5.76 4.08 16.84
CA PRO A 146 -6.70 2.98 17.06
C PRO A 146 -7.74 3.26 18.17
N SER A 147 -7.37 4.05 19.18
CA SER A 147 -8.25 4.49 20.27
C SER A 147 -9.43 5.36 19.80
N ALA A 148 -9.33 6.01 18.64
CA ALA A 148 -10.36 6.89 18.10
C ALA A 148 -11.57 6.14 17.53
N PHE A 149 -11.48 4.81 17.36
CA PHE A 149 -12.52 3.99 16.71
C PHE A 149 -13.58 3.44 17.69
N ALA A 150 -13.46 3.73 18.99
CA ALA A 150 -14.38 3.24 20.04
C ALA A 150 -14.66 1.73 19.96
N LEU A 151 -13.62 0.94 19.66
CA LEU A 151 -13.68 -0.50 19.49
C LEU A 151 -13.61 -1.24 20.83
N PRO A 152 -14.15 -2.48 20.91
CA PRO A 152 -13.81 -3.42 21.97
C PRO A 152 -12.30 -3.60 22.08
N GLU A 153 -11.80 -3.89 23.28
CA GLU A 153 -10.36 -3.95 23.57
C GLU A 153 -9.60 -4.93 22.66
N GLU A 154 -10.20 -6.08 22.35
CA GLU A 154 -9.61 -7.08 21.44
C GLU A 154 -9.50 -6.57 20.00
N ASP A 155 -10.55 -5.92 19.50
CA ASP A 155 -10.57 -5.35 18.15
C ASP A 155 -9.64 -4.14 18.04
N ALA A 156 -9.57 -3.32 19.09
CA ALA A 156 -8.61 -2.22 19.19
C ALA A 156 -7.16 -2.71 19.15
N ARG A 157 -6.84 -3.82 19.84
CA ARG A 157 -5.51 -4.47 19.76
C ARG A 157 -5.22 -5.01 18.36
N THR A 158 -6.22 -5.59 17.70
CA THR A 158 -6.09 -6.08 16.31
C THR A 158 -5.77 -4.92 15.36
N LEU A 159 -6.51 -3.81 15.46
CA LEU A 159 -6.27 -2.61 14.67
C LEU A 159 -4.90 -1.98 14.94
N ALA A 160 -4.47 -1.96 16.21
CA ALA A 160 -3.14 -1.49 16.59
C ALA A 160 -2.04 -2.35 15.96
N ARG A 161 -2.12 -3.68 16.08
CA ARG A 161 -1.16 -4.60 15.44
C ARG A 161 -1.13 -4.46 13.92
N MET A 162 -2.28 -4.27 13.29
CA MET A 162 -2.36 -4.02 11.85
C MET A 162 -1.66 -2.72 11.46
N THR A 163 -1.85 -1.67 12.26
CA THR A 163 -1.22 -0.37 12.07
C THR A 163 0.30 -0.45 12.26
N GLU A 164 0.77 -1.16 13.28
CA GLU A 164 2.20 -1.42 13.53
C GLU A 164 2.83 -2.24 12.39
N SER A 165 2.16 -3.30 11.94
CA SER A 165 2.63 -4.15 10.84
C SER A 165 2.75 -3.37 9.53
N SER A 166 1.76 -2.54 9.19
CA SER A 166 1.81 -1.72 7.98
C SER A 166 2.91 -0.65 8.04
N GLN A 167 3.15 -0.05 9.22
CA GLN A 167 4.30 0.85 9.42
C GLN A 167 5.63 0.13 9.23
N GLY A 168 5.79 -1.07 9.79
CA GLY A 168 6.99 -1.90 9.58
C GLY A 168 7.21 -2.20 8.10
N MET A 169 6.15 -2.56 7.38
CA MET A 169 6.21 -2.75 5.92
C MET A 169 6.64 -1.49 5.17
N ILE A 170 6.06 -0.33 5.49
CA ILE A 170 6.41 0.95 4.85
C ILE A 170 7.88 1.32 5.10
N GLN A 171 8.37 1.12 6.32
CA GLN A 171 9.77 1.37 6.66
C GLN A 171 10.71 0.45 5.90
N ASN A 172 10.39 -0.85 5.81
CA ASN A 172 11.17 -1.83 5.07
C ASN A 172 11.08 -1.63 3.54
N ALA A 173 10.00 -1.04 3.04
CA ALA A 173 9.81 -0.71 1.63
C ALA A 173 10.35 0.68 1.25
N GLY A 174 10.94 1.44 2.17
CA GLY A 174 11.40 2.81 1.90
C GLY A 174 12.49 2.91 0.82
N SER A 175 13.34 1.88 0.67
CA SER A 175 14.27 1.77 -0.46
C SER A 175 13.56 1.37 -1.76
N LEU A 176 12.54 0.49 -1.67
CA LEU A 176 11.68 0.09 -2.77
C LEU A 176 10.94 1.28 -3.40
N SER A 177 10.34 2.15 -2.58
CA SER A 177 9.51 3.26 -3.07
C SER A 177 10.31 4.27 -3.90
N ALA A 178 11.60 4.44 -3.59
CA ALA A 178 12.50 5.31 -4.34
C ALA A 178 12.66 4.85 -5.80
N HIS A 179 12.57 3.55 -6.06
CA HIS A 179 12.58 2.99 -7.43
C HIS A 179 11.32 3.33 -8.22
N PHE A 180 10.20 3.61 -7.53
CA PHE A 180 8.92 4.02 -8.12
C PHE A 180 8.71 5.54 -8.11
N GLY A 181 9.76 6.33 -7.83
CA GLY A 181 9.74 7.79 -7.94
C GLY A 181 9.25 8.53 -6.68
N VAL A 182 8.99 7.83 -5.58
CA VAL A 182 8.58 8.42 -4.29
C VAL A 182 9.61 8.08 -3.22
N SER A 183 10.29 9.10 -2.68
CA SER A 183 11.20 8.92 -1.55
C SER A 183 10.85 9.90 -0.44
N LEU A 184 10.26 9.34 0.62
CA LEU A 184 10.14 9.98 1.92
C LEU A 184 11.39 9.63 2.73
N ALA A 185 11.92 10.60 3.47
CA ALA A 185 13.03 10.32 4.37
C ALA A 185 12.55 9.41 5.51
N ALA A 186 13.42 8.52 6.02
CA ALA A 186 13.08 7.62 7.13
C ALA A 186 12.48 8.37 8.35
N LYS A 187 13.01 9.56 8.68
CA LYS A 187 12.49 10.44 9.75
C LYS A 187 11.07 10.97 9.52
N ASP A 188 10.60 10.96 8.28
CA ASP A 188 9.26 11.41 7.91
C ASP A 188 8.29 10.21 7.90
N LEU A 189 8.77 9.01 7.56
CA LEU A 189 8.01 7.76 7.71
C LEU A 189 7.61 7.50 9.16
N THR A 190 8.49 7.82 10.13
CA THR A 190 8.17 7.67 11.57
C THR A 190 7.08 8.62 12.07
N LYS A 191 6.71 9.65 11.29
CA LYS A 191 5.62 10.58 11.63
C LYS A 191 4.27 10.10 11.13
N ILE A 192 4.26 9.13 10.21
CA ILE A 192 3.07 8.51 9.63
C ILE A 192 2.68 7.37 10.57
N ALA A 193 1.97 7.71 11.64
CA ALA A 193 1.44 6.75 12.60
C ALA A 193 -0.08 6.87 12.69
N GLY A 194 -0.76 5.71 12.69
CA GLY A 194 -2.22 5.61 12.75
C GLY A 194 -2.82 4.87 11.55
N PHE A 195 -4.10 4.56 11.67
CA PHE A 195 -4.90 3.90 10.63
C PHE A 195 -5.46 4.96 9.65
N PRO A 196 -5.33 4.76 8.33
CA PRO A 196 -5.88 5.69 7.35
C PRO A 196 -7.41 5.67 7.35
N VAL A 197 -8.02 6.80 7.72
CA VAL A 197 -9.49 6.99 7.67
C VAL A 197 -9.96 7.74 6.43
N SER A 198 -9.04 8.42 5.76
CA SER A 198 -9.28 8.94 4.41
C SER A 198 -8.00 8.96 3.61
N PHE A 199 -8.18 8.86 2.29
CA PHE A 199 -7.14 8.96 1.31
C PHE A 199 -7.70 9.66 0.07
N ARG A 200 -6.98 10.66 -0.44
CA ARG A 200 -7.31 11.35 -1.67
C ARG A 200 -6.06 11.52 -2.51
N GLU A 201 -6.11 11.02 -3.74
CA GLU A 201 -5.05 11.21 -4.73
C GLU A 201 -5.48 12.24 -5.78
N GLY A 202 -4.63 13.25 -6.02
CA GLY A 202 -4.82 14.30 -7.03
C GLY A 202 -5.54 15.57 -6.56
N GLU A 203 -5.42 16.65 -7.34
CA GLU A 203 -5.96 17.99 -7.01
C GLU A 203 -7.41 18.24 -7.49
N SER A 204 -8.05 17.31 -8.23
CA SER A 204 -9.34 17.58 -8.91
C SER A 204 -10.38 16.46 -8.81
N LYS A 205 -11.63 16.77 -9.20
CA LYS A 205 -12.88 15.97 -9.10
C LYS A 205 -12.85 14.55 -9.74
N SER A 206 -11.71 14.14 -10.28
CA SER A 206 -11.42 12.85 -10.91
C SER A 206 -10.39 12.01 -10.14
N GLY A 207 -9.99 12.45 -8.93
CA GLY A 207 -9.12 11.71 -8.03
C GLY A 207 -9.83 10.57 -7.30
N LEU A 208 -9.07 9.55 -6.89
CA LEU A 208 -9.56 8.50 -5.99
C LEU A 208 -9.72 9.09 -4.60
N GLU A 209 -10.95 9.09 -4.06
CA GLU A 209 -11.22 9.45 -2.67
C GLU A 209 -11.77 8.23 -1.95
N LEU A 210 -10.98 7.70 -1.01
CA LEU A 210 -11.39 6.62 -0.11
C LEU A 210 -11.75 7.23 1.23
N GLN A 211 -12.94 6.89 1.73
CA GLN A 211 -13.34 7.25 3.08
C GLN A 211 -13.72 6.00 3.86
N PHE A 212 -13.29 6.00 5.12
CA PHE A 212 -13.68 5.01 6.08
C PHE A 212 -15.13 5.23 6.50
N LEU A 213 -15.97 4.22 6.29
CA LEU A 213 -17.40 4.29 6.62
C LEU A 213 -17.74 4.07 8.10
N GLY A 214 -16.83 3.43 8.84
CA GLY A 214 -17.08 2.99 10.21
C GLY A 214 -16.56 1.56 10.43
N ALA A 215 -16.21 1.27 11.68
CA ALA A 215 -16.01 -0.10 12.12
C ALA A 215 -17.35 -0.59 12.67
N LYS A 216 -17.93 -1.61 12.06
CA LYS A 216 -19.07 -2.29 12.66
C LYS A 216 -18.51 -3.36 13.59
N ASN A 217 -18.86 -3.30 14.88
CA ASN A 217 -18.93 -4.52 15.67
C ASN A 217 -19.95 -5.39 14.96
N ALA A 218 -19.47 -6.36 14.19
CA ALA A 218 -20.35 -7.26 13.50
C ALA A 218 -21.12 -8.00 14.60
N ALA A 219 -22.43 -7.76 14.70
CA ALA A 219 -23.30 -8.55 15.54
C ALA A 219 -23.17 -10.00 15.05
N LYS A 220 -22.36 -10.80 15.75
CA LYS A 220 -21.96 -12.19 15.46
C LYS A 220 -22.18 -12.62 13.99
N PRO A 221 -21.22 -12.39 13.08
CA PRO A 221 -21.05 -13.30 11.96
C PRO A 221 -20.77 -14.70 12.55
N LEU A 222 -21.42 -15.72 12.00
CA LEU A 222 -21.24 -17.12 12.42
C LEU A 222 -19.79 -17.62 12.25
N HIS A 223 -18.96 -16.90 11.49
CA HIS A 223 -17.58 -17.26 11.20
C HIS A 223 -16.68 -16.03 11.25
N ALA A 224 -15.48 -16.21 11.81
CA ALA A 224 -14.43 -15.19 11.74
C ALA A 224 -14.13 -14.85 10.27
N PRO A 225 -13.72 -13.61 9.97
CA PRO A 225 -13.18 -13.26 8.66
C PRO A 225 -12.05 -14.23 8.27
N ASP A 226 -12.26 -15.04 7.22
CA ASP A 226 -11.30 -16.04 6.75
C ASP A 226 -11.31 -16.18 5.23
N ILE A 227 -10.19 -16.61 4.67
CA ILE A 227 -10.06 -16.85 3.23
C ILE A 227 -10.82 -18.15 2.92
N PRO A 228 -11.76 -18.15 1.95
CA PRO A 228 -12.49 -19.37 1.63
C PRO A 228 -11.53 -20.47 1.16
N SER A 229 -11.73 -21.70 1.65
CA SER A 229 -10.84 -22.84 1.35
C SER A 229 -10.77 -23.21 -0.14
N SER A 230 -11.71 -22.73 -0.96
CA SER A 230 -11.71 -22.88 -2.41
C SER A 230 -10.71 -21.96 -3.12
N PHE A 231 -10.14 -20.96 -2.43
CA PHE A 231 -9.24 -20.00 -3.04
C PHE A 231 -7.83 -20.58 -3.14
N HIS A 232 -7.16 -20.33 -4.26
CA HIS A 232 -5.80 -20.79 -4.47
C HIS A 232 -4.78 -19.69 -4.17
N GLN A 233 -3.67 -20.06 -3.53
CA GLN A 233 -2.63 -19.11 -3.22
C GLN A 233 -1.74 -18.84 -4.43
N GLU A 234 -1.58 -17.57 -4.78
CA GLU A 234 -0.59 -17.08 -5.74
C GLU A 234 0.70 -16.68 -5.00
N LYS A 235 1.85 -16.87 -5.68
CA LYS A 235 3.15 -16.38 -5.19
C LYS A 235 3.36 -14.96 -5.64
N ILE A 236 3.94 -14.13 -4.76
CA ILE A 236 4.49 -12.84 -5.17
C ILE A 236 5.60 -13.11 -6.20
N LYS A 237 5.44 -12.59 -7.42
CA LYS A 237 6.45 -12.65 -8.48
C LYS A 237 7.04 -11.25 -8.68
N LEU A 238 8.37 -11.17 -8.77
CA LEU A 238 9.05 -9.93 -9.13
C LEU A 238 9.16 -9.75 -10.65
N TRP A 239 9.11 -10.84 -11.42
CA TRP A 239 8.97 -10.92 -12.88
C TRP A 239 8.63 -12.37 -13.26
#